data_AF-A0A0W8I6N3-F1
#
_entry.id   AF-A0A0W8I6N3-F1
#
_cell.length_a   1.000
_cell.length_b   1.000
_cell.length_c   1.000
_cell.angle_alpha   90.00
_cell.angle_beta   90.00
_cell.angle_gamma   90.00
#
_symmetry.space_group_name_H-M   'P 1'
#
loop_
_entity.id
_entity.type
_entity.pdbx_description
1 polymer ?
#
loop_
_entity_poly.entity_id
_entity_poly.type
_entity_poly.pdbx_seq_one_letter_code
_entity_poly.pdbx_strand_id
1 'polypeptide(L)'
;MSPLVLPVLVAVVVAGLGIPVARWLEQTTYRKPDEVDEPYPGRRWWVPVALGLSAAVVMHRVWQVPDDAVPGWPVAAVLTPTLLLVTLACVCLAAMDLDVHRLPDRIMWPTMGTLLVGLPVAAMVGGGLEPLLRALLAGLAAGGFYLLVALLSLARGSLALGLGDVKLAAVLGTGLGWFGWAEAMLGIYAGFIVGGLFAVGLLLTRRVSWKGDFAYGPAMMVGALVGLLLGGPALAGLA
;
A
#
# COMPACT_ATOMS: atom_id res chain seq x y z
N MET A 1 -18.38 21.54 12.52
CA MET A 1 -18.41 20.75 11.28
C MET A 1 -18.52 19.30 11.69
N SER A 2 -19.34 18.47 11.03
CA SER A 2 -19.43 17.05 11.42
C SER A 2 -18.06 16.39 11.24
N PRO A 3 -17.67 15.44 12.11
CA PRO A 3 -16.33 14.87 12.12
C PRO A 3 -15.98 14.18 10.79
N LEU A 4 -16.99 13.79 10.01
CA LEU A 4 -16.85 13.17 8.69
C LEU A 4 -16.60 14.15 7.52
N VAL A 5 -16.84 15.46 7.67
CA VAL A 5 -16.73 16.41 6.54
C VAL A 5 -15.30 16.56 6.06
N LEU A 6 -14.33 16.69 6.97
CA LEU A 6 -12.93 16.86 6.59
C LEU A 6 -12.35 15.61 5.88
N PRO A 7 -12.52 14.38 6.39
CA PRO A 7 -12.12 13.17 5.68
C PRO A 7 -12.72 13.04 4.28
N VAL A 8 -14.03 13.31 4.14
CA VAL A 8 -14.73 13.21 2.86
C VAL A 8 -14.23 14.27 1.87
N LEU A 9 -14.04 15.51 2.32
CA LEU A 9 -13.52 16.59 1.45
C LEU A 9 -12.11 16.26 0.95
N VAL A 10 -11.22 15.82 1.83
CA VAL A 10 -9.85 15.43 1.43
C VAL A 10 -9.89 14.25 0.47
N ALA A 11 -10.70 13.22 0.74
CA ALA A 11 -10.86 12.08 -0.16
C ALA A 11 -11.35 12.49 -1.54
N VAL A 12 -12.30 13.43 -1.64
CA VAL A 12 -12.82 13.95 -2.92
C VAL A 12 -11.74 14.76 -3.66
N VAL A 13 -11.00 15.62 -2.97
CA VAL A 13 -9.88 16.38 -3.56
C VAL A 13 -8.81 15.43 -4.09
N VAL A 14 -8.43 14.43 -3.30
CA VAL A 14 -7.44 13.42 -3.66
C VAL A 14 -7.93 12.54 -4.81
N ALA A 15 -9.22 12.19 -4.86
CA ALA A 15 -9.82 11.53 -6.02
C ALA A 15 -9.70 12.39 -7.29
N GLY A 16 -9.92 13.70 -7.19
CA GLY A 16 -9.73 14.66 -8.28
C GLY A 16 -8.28 14.69 -8.80
N LEU A 17 -7.30 14.62 -7.89
CA LEU A 17 -5.88 14.48 -8.25
C LEU A 17 -5.57 13.15 -8.96
N GLY A 18 -6.40 12.14 -8.79
CA GLY A 18 -6.27 10.87 -9.50
C GLY A 18 -6.53 10.98 -11.00
N ILE A 19 -7.24 12.02 -11.48
CA ILE A 19 -7.53 12.23 -12.91
C ILE A 19 -6.25 12.52 -13.72
N PRO A 20 -5.42 13.53 -13.37
CA PRO A 20 -4.16 13.75 -14.07
C PRO A 20 -3.19 12.57 -13.90
N VAL A 21 -3.20 11.89 -12.75
CA VAL A 21 -2.39 10.69 -12.51
C VAL A 21 -2.78 9.56 -13.46
N ALA A 22 -4.08 9.29 -13.62
CA ALA A 22 -4.59 8.29 -14.56
C ALA A 22 -4.15 8.60 -16.00
N ARG A 23 -4.26 9.86 -16.42
CA ARG A 23 -3.82 10.31 -17.75
C ARG A 23 -2.32 10.17 -17.95
N TRP A 24 -1.52 10.44 -16.93
CA TRP A 24 -0.07 10.24 -16.98
C TRP A 24 0.29 8.75 -17.08
N LEU A 25 -0.39 7.89 -16.33
CA LEU A 25 -0.20 6.43 -16.40
C LEU A 25 -0.58 5.84 -17.77
N GLU A 26 -1.50 6.47 -18.49
CA GLU A 26 -1.86 6.11 -19.87
C GLU A 26 -0.75 6.45 -20.88
N GLN A 27 0.18 7.34 -20.55
CA GLN A 27 1.33 7.68 -21.42
C GLN A 27 2.42 6.60 -21.38
N THR A 28 2.34 5.64 -20.47
CA THR A 28 3.29 4.50 -20.37
C THR A 28 4.77 4.88 -20.26
N THR A 29 5.08 6.11 -19.80
CA THR A 29 6.47 6.62 -19.69
C THR A 29 7.35 5.85 -18.68
N TYR A 30 6.76 4.90 -17.95
CA TYR A 30 7.43 4.02 -16.99
C TYR A 30 7.89 2.69 -17.61
N ARG A 31 7.45 2.35 -18.84
CA ARG A 31 7.89 1.17 -19.57
C ARG A 31 9.36 1.32 -19.98
N LYS A 32 10.12 0.23 -19.89
CA LYS A 32 11.49 0.16 -20.41
C LYS A 32 11.48 -0.10 -21.93
N PRO A 33 12.62 0.10 -22.63
CA PRO A 33 12.70 -0.12 -24.08
C PRO A 33 12.25 -1.51 -24.55
N ASP A 34 12.46 -2.54 -23.72
CA ASP A 34 12.07 -3.93 -23.95
C ASP A 34 10.59 -4.22 -23.69
N GLU A 35 9.83 -3.25 -23.16
CA GLU A 35 8.43 -3.40 -22.75
C GLU A 35 7.48 -2.53 -23.60
N VAL A 36 8.01 -1.75 -24.54
CA VAL A 36 7.23 -0.79 -25.33
C VAL A 36 6.17 -1.48 -26.18
N ASP A 37 6.46 -2.71 -26.62
CA ASP A 37 5.60 -3.52 -27.49
C ASP A 37 4.46 -4.23 -26.74
N GLU A 38 4.43 -4.17 -25.39
CA GLU A 38 3.36 -4.75 -24.60
C GLU A 38 2.00 -4.12 -24.96
N PRO A 39 0.89 -4.89 -24.94
CA PRO A 39 -0.43 -4.35 -25.26
C PRO A 39 -0.78 -3.11 -24.44
N TYR A 40 -1.51 -2.17 -25.05
CA TYR A 40 -1.92 -0.96 -24.35
C TYR A 40 -2.79 -1.32 -23.13
N PRO A 41 -2.49 -0.79 -21.92
CA PRO A 41 -3.15 -1.23 -20.69
C PRO A 41 -4.62 -0.78 -20.55
N GLY A 42 -5.11 0.01 -21.50
CA GLY A 42 -6.46 0.58 -21.46
C GLY A 42 -6.58 1.78 -20.52
N ARG A 43 -7.80 2.32 -20.46
CA ARG A 43 -8.11 3.50 -19.64
C ARG A 43 -8.02 3.18 -18.14
N ARG A 44 -7.33 4.03 -17.39
CA ARG A 44 -7.11 3.86 -15.95
C ARG A 44 -8.21 4.53 -15.10
N TRP A 45 -9.48 4.35 -15.50
CA TRP A 45 -10.64 5.00 -14.87
C TRP A 45 -10.80 4.69 -13.38
N TRP A 46 -10.25 3.56 -12.92
CA TRP A 46 -10.30 3.13 -11.53
C TRP A 46 -9.30 3.88 -10.64
N VAL A 47 -8.27 4.53 -11.20
CA VAL A 47 -7.22 5.23 -10.42
C VAL A 47 -7.78 6.36 -9.55
N PRO A 48 -8.63 7.29 -10.07
CA PRO A 48 -9.30 8.29 -9.24
C PRO A 48 -10.12 7.69 -8.10
N VAL A 49 -10.85 6.61 -8.37
CA VAL A 49 -11.72 5.94 -7.40
C VAL A 49 -10.88 5.26 -6.32
N ALA A 50 -9.87 4.47 -6.72
CA ALA A 50 -8.98 3.78 -5.80
C ALA A 50 -8.21 4.78 -4.91
N LEU A 51 -7.73 5.88 -5.50
CA LEU A 51 -7.03 6.93 -4.78
C LEU A 51 -7.94 7.65 -3.77
N GLY A 52 -9.17 7.99 -4.18
CA GLY A 52 -10.17 8.60 -3.30
C GLY A 52 -10.58 7.69 -2.14
N LEU A 53 -10.87 6.41 -2.41
CA LEU A 53 -11.23 5.45 -1.37
C LEU A 53 -10.08 5.20 -0.40
N SER A 54 -8.86 5.00 -0.90
CA SER A 54 -7.69 4.78 -0.06
C SER A 54 -7.37 6.01 0.80
N ALA A 55 -7.51 7.21 0.25
CA ALA A 55 -7.39 8.46 0.99
C ALA A 55 -8.48 8.59 2.07
N ALA A 56 -9.72 8.21 1.78
CA ALA A 56 -10.79 8.19 2.78
C ALA A 56 -10.47 7.26 3.95
N VAL A 57 -9.91 6.08 3.69
CA VAL A 57 -9.46 5.13 4.71
C VAL A 57 -8.36 5.74 5.59
N VAL A 58 -7.33 6.31 4.97
CA VAL A 58 -6.23 6.97 5.70
C VAL A 58 -6.76 8.12 6.56
N MET A 59 -7.62 8.98 6.00
CA MET A 59 -8.22 10.09 6.73
C MET A 59 -9.10 9.63 7.88
N HIS A 60 -9.89 8.57 7.68
CA HIS A 60 -10.69 7.96 8.73
C HIS A 60 -9.79 7.45 9.86
N ARG A 61 -8.74 6.68 9.53
CA ARG A 61 -7.84 6.13 10.55
C ARG A 61 -7.11 7.22 11.34
N VAL A 62 -6.60 8.25 10.67
CA VAL A 62 -5.77 9.28 11.33
C VAL A 62 -6.60 10.26 12.15
N TRP A 63 -7.82 10.61 11.71
CA TRP A 63 -8.61 11.70 12.31
C TRP A 63 -9.86 11.27 13.06
N GLN A 64 -10.35 10.03 12.86
CA GLN A 64 -11.64 9.59 13.40
C GLN A 64 -11.51 8.44 14.39
N VAL A 65 -10.47 7.62 14.26
CA VAL A 65 -10.22 6.49 15.14
C VAL A 65 -9.30 6.97 16.27
N PRO A 66 -9.75 6.97 17.54
CA PRO A 66 -8.87 7.24 18.67
C PRO A 66 -7.80 6.15 18.76
N ASP A 67 -6.54 6.57 18.78
CA ASP A 67 -5.39 5.67 18.79
C ASP A 67 -4.24 6.36 19.56
N ASP A 68 -3.60 5.63 20.47
CA ASP A 68 -2.45 6.14 21.22
C ASP A 68 -1.27 6.46 20.30
N ALA A 69 -1.21 5.86 19.10
CA ALA A 69 -0.24 6.17 18.06
C ALA A 69 -0.47 7.55 17.39
N VAL A 70 -1.63 8.17 17.60
CA VAL A 70 -1.97 9.52 17.11
C VAL A 70 -2.53 10.36 18.28
N PRO A 71 -1.68 10.71 19.27
CA PRO A 71 -2.15 11.31 20.53
C PRO A 71 -2.65 12.75 20.39
N GLY A 72 -2.42 13.40 19.24
CA GLY A 72 -2.86 14.78 19.01
C GLY A 72 -2.74 15.26 17.57
N TRP A 73 -3.30 16.44 17.32
CA TRP A 73 -3.35 17.05 15.99
C TRP A 73 -1.99 17.30 15.32
N PRO A 74 -0.86 17.57 16.03
CA PRO A 74 0.43 17.75 15.36
C PRO A 74 0.91 16.47 14.69
N VAL A 75 0.71 15.32 15.35
CA VAL A 75 1.04 14.00 14.82
C VAL A 75 0.14 13.68 13.62
N ALA A 76 -1.18 13.92 13.75
CA ALA A 76 -2.12 13.74 12.65
C ALA A 76 -1.77 14.61 11.43
N ALA A 77 -1.35 15.86 11.65
CA ALA A 77 -0.97 16.80 10.59
C ALA A 77 0.29 16.38 9.83
N VAL A 78 1.22 15.65 10.46
CA VAL A 78 2.40 15.07 9.80
C VAL A 78 2.07 13.76 9.10
N LEU A 79 1.35 12.85 9.78
CA LEU A 79 1.01 11.54 9.22
C LEU A 79 0.10 11.63 8.01
N THR A 80 -0.82 12.60 7.98
CA THR A 80 -1.75 12.79 6.86
C THR A 80 -1.05 12.94 5.52
N PRO A 81 -0.20 13.96 5.29
CA PRO A 81 0.51 14.10 4.02
C PRO A 81 1.47 12.93 3.75
N THR A 82 2.14 12.39 4.78
CA THR A 82 3.03 11.22 4.63
C THR A 82 2.28 10.01 4.06
N LEU A 83 1.16 9.64 4.68
CA LEU A 83 0.38 8.47 4.27
C LEU A 83 -0.40 8.70 2.98
N LEU A 84 -0.84 9.92 2.69
CA LEU A 84 -1.47 10.25 1.41
C LEU A 84 -0.48 10.18 0.24
N LEU A 85 0.77 10.60 0.43
CA LEU A 85 1.83 10.44 -0.57
C LEU A 85 2.18 8.96 -0.80
N VAL A 86 2.26 8.16 0.27
CA VAL A 86 2.44 6.70 0.17
C VAL A 86 1.27 6.06 -0.55
N THR A 87 0.04 6.51 -0.28
CA THR A 87 -1.18 6.02 -0.93
C THR A 87 -1.17 6.33 -2.43
N LEU A 88 -0.81 7.55 -2.80
CA LEU A 88 -0.64 7.95 -4.20
C LEU A 88 0.39 7.07 -4.91
N ALA A 89 1.56 6.87 -4.28
CA ALA A 89 2.59 6.00 -4.82
C ALA A 89 2.10 4.56 -4.97
N CYS A 90 1.38 4.02 -3.99
CA CYS A 90 0.79 2.68 -4.05
C CYS A 90 -0.17 2.55 -5.24
N VAL A 91 -1.08 3.49 -5.45
CA VAL A 91 -2.01 3.44 -6.60
C VAL A 91 -1.26 3.48 -7.93
N CYS A 92 -0.23 4.33 -8.06
CA CYS A 92 0.63 4.35 -9.24
C CYS A 92 1.36 3.02 -9.45
N LEU A 93 1.96 2.49 -8.39
CA LEU A 93 2.67 1.21 -8.39
C LEU A 93 1.74 0.05 -8.76
N ALA A 94 0.50 0.01 -8.26
CA ALA A 94 -0.50 -0.99 -8.63
C ALA A 94 -0.84 -0.91 -10.12
N ALA A 95 -1.00 0.30 -10.68
CA ALA A 95 -1.29 0.45 -12.10
C ALA A 95 -0.13 -0.04 -12.99
N MET A 96 1.10 0.23 -12.57
CA MET A 96 2.31 -0.22 -13.25
C MET A 96 2.52 -1.72 -13.12
N ASP A 97 2.25 -2.28 -11.94
CA ASP A 97 2.33 -3.73 -11.69
C ASP A 97 1.32 -4.50 -12.55
N LEU A 98 0.09 -3.98 -12.68
CA LEU A 98 -0.93 -4.54 -13.58
C LEU A 98 -0.58 -4.41 -15.08
N ASP A 99 0.38 -3.55 -15.44
CA ASP A 99 0.83 -3.38 -16.83
C ASP A 99 2.00 -4.30 -17.16
N VAL A 100 3.08 -4.17 -16.38
CA VAL A 100 4.39 -4.74 -16.69
C VAL A 100 4.92 -5.67 -15.60
N HIS A 101 4.07 -6.07 -14.63
CA HIS A 101 4.42 -7.00 -13.55
C HIS A 101 5.69 -6.58 -12.79
N ARG A 102 5.85 -5.26 -12.61
CA ARG A 102 7.03 -4.66 -11.99
C ARG A 102 6.64 -3.42 -11.20
N LEU A 103 7.32 -3.29 -10.06
CA LEU A 103 7.31 -2.11 -9.21
C LEU A 103 8.58 -1.26 -9.46
N PRO A 104 8.52 -0.12 -10.16
CA PRO A 104 9.70 0.66 -10.50
C PRO A 104 10.32 1.36 -9.28
N ASP A 105 11.64 1.19 -9.16
CA ASP A 105 12.46 1.79 -8.11
C ASP A 105 12.38 3.32 -8.06
N ARG A 106 12.12 3.98 -9.19
CA ARG A 106 11.94 5.44 -9.27
C ARG A 106 10.79 5.95 -8.39
N ILE A 107 9.77 5.13 -8.13
CA ILE A 107 8.65 5.47 -7.23
C ILE A 107 8.86 4.82 -5.86
N MET A 108 9.38 3.60 -5.82
CA MET A 108 9.60 2.87 -4.57
C MET A 108 10.55 3.61 -3.62
N TRP A 109 11.70 4.08 -4.11
CA TRP A 109 12.70 4.77 -3.26
C TRP A 109 12.16 6.07 -2.63
N PRO A 110 11.52 6.99 -3.39
CA PRO A 110 10.88 8.16 -2.80
C PRO A 110 9.78 7.79 -1.79
N THR A 111 9.05 6.70 -2.01
CA THR A 111 8.00 6.23 -1.09
C THR A 111 8.60 5.79 0.25
N MET A 112 9.68 5.00 0.21
CA MET A 112 10.45 4.63 1.41
C MET A 112 11.00 5.88 2.11
N GLY A 113 11.58 6.83 1.35
CA GLY A 113 12.06 8.10 1.89
C GLY A 113 10.97 8.92 2.58
N THR A 114 9.76 8.92 2.01
CA THR A 114 8.59 9.62 2.59
C THR A 114 8.24 9.06 3.97
N LEU A 115 8.25 7.74 4.15
CA LEU A 115 8.04 7.10 5.45
C LEU A 115 9.22 7.35 6.40
N LEU A 116 10.45 7.21 5.92
CA LEU A 116 11.67 7.40 6.71
C LEU A 116 11.85 8.84 7.21
N VAL A 117 11.21 9.82 6.57
CA VAL A 117 11.19 11.21 7.05
C VAL A 117 9.92 11.48 7.85
N GLY A 118 8.75 11.11 7.33
CA GLY A 118 7.46 11.42 7.93
C GLY A 118 7.25 10.80 9.31
N LEU A 119 7.62 9.53 9.49
CA LEU A 119 7.42 8.84 10.77
C LEU A 119 8.33 9.37 11.88
N PRO A 120 9.64 9.64 11.67
CA PRO A 120 10.45 10.32 12.68
C PRO A 120 9.96 11.72 13.01
N VAL A 121 9.50 12.50 12.03
CA VAL A 121 8.91 13.81 12.30
C VAL A 121 7.65 13.68 13.14
N ALA A 122 6.76 12.72 12.83
CA ALA A 122 5.57 12.42 13.62
C ALA A 122 5.94 12.01 15.06
N ALA A 123 7.00 11.23 15.24
CA ALA A 123 7.52 10.83 16.55
C ALA A 123 7.99 12.05 17.37
N MET A 124 8.73 12.96 16.73
CA MET A 124 9.27 14.18 17.37
C MET A 124 8.18 15.17 17.81
N VAL A 125 7.07 15.27 17.07
CA VAL A 125 5.97 16.21 17.38
C VAL A 125 4.91 15.65 18.33
N GLY A 126 5.17 14.47 18.92
CA GLY A 126 4.34 13.92 20.00
C GLY A 126 3.96 12.45 19.83
N GLY A 127 4.25 11.80 18.70
CA GLY A 127 3.91 10.39 18.47
C GLY A 127 4.76 9.42 19.30
N GLY A 128 5.92 9.84 19.78
CA GLY A 128 6.81 9.02 20.59
C GLY A 128 7.65 8.02 19.78
N LEU A 129 8.65 7.44 20.45
CA LEU A 129 9.59 6.51 19.81
C LEU A 129 9.04 5.09 19.65
N GLU A 130 8.10 4.69 20.50
CA GLU A 130 7.55 3.33 20.46
C GLU A 130 6.82 3.02 19.14
N PRO A 131 5.87 3.86 18.65
CA PRO A 131 5.25 3.64 17.34
C PRO A 131 6.26 3.65 16.19
N LEU A 132 7.30 4.48 16.27
CA LEU A 132 8.36 4.54 15.27
C LEU A 132 9.17 3.24 15.24
N LEU A 133 9.63 2.74 16.39
CA LEU A 133 10.38 1.50 16.47
C LEU A 133 9.53 0.32 15.99
N ARG A 134 8.27 0.28 16.41
CA ARG A 134 7.31 -0.74 15.96
C ARG A 134 7.10 -0.70 14.45
N ALA A 135 6.95 0.48 13.85
CA ALA A 135 6.86 0.67 12.40
C ALA A 135 8.10 0.11 11.68
N LEU A 136 9.30 0.45 12.15
CA LEU A 136 10.53 -0.04 11.54
C LEU A 136 10.67 -1.56 11.66
N LEU A 137 10.36 -2.13 12.83
CA LEU A 137 10.40 -3.57 13.05
C LEU A 137 9.33 -4.31 12.24
N ALA A 138 8.12 -3.77 12.12
CA ALA A 138 7.05 -4.34 11.31
C ALA A 138 7.40 -4.33 9.83
N GLY A 139 8.00 -3.24 9.33
CA GLY A 139 8.51 -3.18 7.95
C GLY A 139 9.64 -4.17 7.69
N LEU A 140 10.59 -4.28 8.63
CA LEU A 140 11.68 -5.26 8.54
C LEU A 140 11.16 -6.69 8.57
N ALA A 141 10.19 -6.99 9.45
CA ALA A 141 9.56 -8.30 9.55
C ALA A 141 8.77 -8.64 8.28
N ALA A 142 7.97 -7.71 7.76
CA ALA A 142 7.21 -7.88 6.53
C ALA A 142 8.13 -8.09 5.32
N GLY A 143 9.11 -7.21 5.13
CA GLY A 143 10.11 -7.34 4.07
C GLY A 143 10.92 -8.63 4.21
N GLY A 144 11.37 -8.96 5.42
CA GLY A 144 12.12 -10.19 5.70
C GLY A 144 11.31 -11.45 5.43
N PHE A 145 10.02 -11.46 5.77
CA PHE A 145 9.11 -12.56 5.46
C PHE A 145 8.94 -12.75 3.95
N TYR A 146 8.67 -11.67 3.22
CA TYR A 146 8.54 -11.73 1.76
C TYR A 146 9.86 -12.11 1.07
N LEU A 147 10.99 -11.64 1.58
CA LEU A 147 12.31 -12.04 1.11
C LEU A 147 12.55 -13.52 1.34
N LEU A 148 12.19 -14.05 2.51
CA LEU A 148 12.30 -15.48 2.81
C LEU A 148 11.46 -16.30 1.84
N VAL A 149 10.22 -15.89 1.58
CA VAL A 149 9.35 -16.54 0.59
C VAL A 149 9.98 -16.52 -0.81
N ALA A 150 10.53 -15.37 -1.23
CA ALA A 150 11.20 -15.24 -2.51
C ALA A 150 12.43 -16.16 -2.62
N LEU A 151 13.27 -16.23 -1.58
CA LEU A 151 14.45 -17.09 -1.54
C LEU A 151 14.09 -18.58 -1.54
N LEU A 152 13.05 -18.97 -0.79
CA LEU A 152 12.54 -20.34 -0.77
C LEU A 152 11.96 -20.76 -2.12
N SER A 153 11.28 -19.83 -2.80
CA SER A 153 10.78 -20.06 -4.16
C SER A 153 11.95 -20.24 -5.13
N LEU A 154 12.95 -19.36 -5.07
CA LEU A 154 14.14 -19.43 -5.91
C LEU A 154 14.91 -20.75 -5.70
N ALA A 155 15.03 -21.22 -4.46
CA ALA A 155 15.63 -22.53 -4.15
C ALA A 155 14.86 -23.71 -4.77
N ARG A 156 13.56 -23.55 -5.08
CA ARG A 156 12.73 -24.53 -5.80
C ARG A 156 12.76 -24.36 -7.32
N GLY A 157 13.59 -23.47 -7.85
CA GLY A 157 13.77 -23.25 -9.29
C GLY A 157 12.72 -22.36 -9.95
N SER A 158 11.91 -21.63 -9.18
CA SER A 158 10.92 -20.69 -9.71
C SER A 158 10.96 -19.39 -8.92
N LEU A 159 11.03 -18.23 -9.57
CA LEU A 159 10.96 -16.94 -8.88
C LEU A 159 9.50 -16.47 -8.83
N ALA A 160 8.69 -17.09 -7.96
CA ALA A 160 7.26 -16.77 -7.87
C ALA A 160 6.96 -15.39 -7.27
N LEU A 161 7.94 -14.74 -6.64
CA LEU A 161 7.78 -13.47 -5.94
C LEU A 161 8.94 -12.53 -6.28
N GLY A 162 8.62 -11.33 -6.76
CA GLY A 162 9.60 -10.37 -7.23
C GLY A 162 10.25 -9.59 -6.08
N LEU A 163 11.50 -9.14 -6.27
CA LEU A 163 12.15 -8.25 -5.29
C LEU A 163 11.41 -6.92 -5.09
N GLY A 164 10.58 -6.51 -6.06
CA GLY A 164 9.69 -5.36 -5.91
C GLY A 164 8.66 -5.56 -4.79
N ASP A 165 8.07 -6.75 -4.70
CA ASP A 165 7.06 -7.09 -3.69
C ASP A 165 7.68 -7.11 -2.29
N VAL A 166 8.93 -7.54 -2.16
CA VAL A 166 9.69 -7.47 -0.91
C VAL A 166 9.81 -6.02 -0.41
N LYS A 167 10.13 -5.08 -1.31
CA LYS A 167 10.22 -3.66 -0.97
C LYS A 167 8.84 -3.09 -0.62
N LEU A 168 7.81 -3.47 -1.36
CA LEU A 168 6.44 -3.06 -1.09
C LEU A 168 5.97 -3.59 0.27
N ALA A 169 6.27 -4.84 0.62
CA ALA A 169 5.96 -5.42 1.92
C ALA A 169 6.59 -4.62 3.05
N ALA A 170 7.85 -4.21 2.89
CA ALA A 170 8.54 -3.36 3.85
C ALA A 170 7.85 -2.00 4.00
N VAL A 171 7.51 -1.34 2.89
CA VAL A 171 6.79 -0.04 2.88
C VAL A 171 5.45 -0.15 3.60
N LEU A 172 4.62 -1.13 3.22
CA LEU A 172 3.30 -1.33 3.80
C LEU A 172 3.39 -1.73 5.27
N GLY A 173 4.31 -2.64 5.61
CA GLY A 173 4.58 -3.04 6.99
C GLY A 173 5.03 -1.87 7.87
N THR A 174 5.88 -0.98 7.35
CA THR A 174 6.28 0.24 8.05
C THR A 174 5.12 1.20 8.26
N GLY A 175 4.30 1.45 7.25
CA GLY A 175 3.13 2.32 7.39
C GLY A 175 2.11 1.78 8.41
N LEU A 176 1.80 0.48 8.35
CA LEU A 176 0.83 -0.15 9.24
C LEU A 176 1.36 -0.33 10.67
N GLY A 177 2.64 -0.66 10.82
CA GLY A 177 3.28 -0.88 12.12
C GLY A 177 3.33 0.36 13.01
N TRP A 178 3.17 1.56 12.43
CA TRP A 178 2.96 2.78 13.21
C TRP A 178 1.72 2.63 14.12
N PHE A 179 0.61 2.16 13.56
CA PHE A 179 -0.66 2.00 14.26
C PHE A 179 -0.69 0.74 15.14
N GLY A 180 -0.03 -0.35 14.70
CA GLY A 180 0.08 -1.53 15.54
C GLY A 180 0.55 -2.79 14.84
N TRP A 181 0.89 -3.78 15.66
CA TRP A 181 1.19 -5.13 15.20
C TRP A 181 -0.05 -5.80 14.60
N ALA A 182 -1.24 -5.54 15.16
CA ALA A 182 -2.48 -6.10 14.66
C ALA A 182 -2.78 -5.63 13.23
N GLU A 183 -2.62 -4.34 12.97
CA GLU A 183 -2.77 -3.68 11.66
C GLU A 183 -1.77 -4.24 10.66
N ALA A 184 -0.50 -4.36 11.05
CA ALA A 184 0.56 -4.92 10.20
C ALA A 184 0.29 -6.39 9.86
N MET A 185 -0.04 -7.21 10.86
CA MET A 185 -0.32 -8.64 10.66
C MET A 185 -1.57 -8.82 9.80
N LEU A 186 -2.68 -8.17 10.15
CA LEU A 186 -3.91 -8.24 9.36
C LEU A 186 -3.69 -7.77 7.93
N GLY A 187 -2.89 -6.71 7.72
CA GLY A 187 -2.57 -6.22 6.39
C GLY A 187 -1.86 -7.26 5.55
N ILE A 188 -0.85 -7.92 6.12
CA ILE A 188 -0.09 -9.00 5.46
C ILE A 188 -0.99 -10.21 5.19
N TYR A 189 -1.75 -10.67 6.19
CA TYR A 189 -2.65 -11.82 6.04
C TYR A 189 -3.76 -11.55 5.03
N ALA A 190 -4.41 -10.39 5.10
CA ALA A 190 -5.43 -9.99 4.14
C ALA A 190 -4.85 -9.88 2.73
N GLY A 191 -3.63 -9.33 2.58
CA GLY A 191 -2.94 -9.27 1.29
C GLY A 191 -2.71 -10.67 0.70
N PHE A 192 -2.30 -11.62 1.53
CA PHE A 192 -2.11 -13.02 1.11
C PHE A 192 -3.43 -13.67 0.68
N ILE A 193 -4.51 -13.47 1.45
CA ILE A 193 -5.84 -14.00 1.13
C ILE A 193 -6.37 -13.39 -0.18
N VAL A 194 -6.29 -12.07 -0.33
CA VAL A 194 -6.74 -11.36 -1.54
C VAL A 194 -5.93 -11.81 -2.74
N GLY A 195 -4.61 -11.93 -2.60
CA GLY A 195 -3.73 -12.40 -3.68
C GLY A 195 -4.05 -13.84 -4.09
N GLY A 196 -4.28 -14.72 -3.11
CA GLY A 196 -4.70 -16.10 -3.35
C GLY A 196 -6.05 -16.19 -4.07
N LEU A 197 -7.07 -15.44 -3.61
CA LEU A 197 -8.38 -15.39 -4.26
C LEU A 197 -8.30 -14.85 -5.69
N PHE A 198 -7.48 -13.82 -5.91
CA PHE A 198 -7.29 -13.25 -7.25
C PHE A 198 -6.61 -14.26 -8.19
N ALA A 199 -5.55 -14.94 -7.73
CA ALA A 199 -4.88 -15.99 -8.49
C ALA A 199 -5.84 -17.15 -8.85
N VAL A 200 -6.66 -17.59 -7.89
CA VAL A 200 -7.69 -18.61 -8.13
C VAL A 200 -8.71 -18.11 -9.17
N GLY A 201 -9.19 -16.87 -9.07
CA GLY A 201 -10.11 -16.28 -10.03
C GLY A 201 -9.54 -16.21 -11.45
N LEU A 202 -8.28 -15.84 -11.60
CA LEU A 202 -7.60 -15.83 -12.91
C LEU A 202 -7.43 -17.24 -13.50
N LEU A 203 -7.10 -18.23 -12.67
CA LEU A 203 -7.01 -19.63 -13.09
C LEU A 203 -8.38 -20.18 -13.54
N LEU A 204 -9.43 -19.90 -12.77
CA LEU A 204 -10.80 -20.32 -13.09
C LEU A 204 -11.33 -19.65 -14.35
N THR A 205 -11.00 -18.37 -14.58
CA THR A 205 -11.38 -17.63 -15.79
C THR A 205 -10.48 -17.92 -16.99
N ARG A 206 -9.47 -18.80 -16.85
CA ARG A 206 -8.45 -19.12 -17.86
C ARG A 206 -7.75 -17.90 -18.46
N ARG A 207 -7.70 -16.79 -17.72
CA ARG A 207 -7.05 -15.54 -18.13
C ARG A 207 -5.53 -15.63 -17.99
N VAL A 208 -5.03 -16.54 -17.16
CA VAL A 208 -3.60 -16.80 -16.94
C VAL A 208 -3.36 -18.32 -16.95
N SER A 209 -2.25 -18.75 -17.54
CA SER A 209 -1.83 -20.15 -17.50
C SER A 209 -1.24 -20.50 -16.12
N TRP A 210 -1.12 -21.78 -15.78
CA TRP A 210 -0.45 -22.23 -14.54
C TRP A 210 1.01 -21.73 -14.38
N LYS A 211 1.61 -21.15 -15.43
CA LYS A 211 2.96 -20.59 -15.47
C LYS A 211 2.99 -19.08 -15.73
N GLY A 212 1.84 -18.40 -15.78
CA GLY A 212 1.82 -16.97 -16.08
C GLY A 212 2.20 -16.12 -14.86
N ASP A 213 2.96 -15.05 -15.09
CA ASP A 213 3.29 -14.07 -14.08
C ASP A 213 2.03 -13.28 -13.69
N PHE A 214 1.87 -13.01 -12.39
CA PHE A 214 0.71 -12.29 -11.85
C PHE A 214 1.13 -11.14 -10.94
N ALA A 215 0.43 -10.01 -11.07
CA ALA A 215 0.66 -8.76 -10.35
C ALA A 215 0.22 -8.86 -8.89
N TYR A 216 1.16 -9.11 -7.97
CA TYR A 216 0.88 -9.32 -6.55
C TYR A 216 0.71 -8.00 -5.77
N GLY A 217 1.29 -6.90 -6.25
CA GLY A 217 1.30 -5.60 -5.59
C GLY A 217 -0.09 -5.05 -5.23
N PRO A 218 -1.07 -5.03 -6.15
CA PRO A 218 -2.42 -4.55 -5.86
C PRO A 218 -3.10 -5.31 -4.71
N ALA A 219 -2.93 -6.63 -4.64
CA ALA A 219 -3.50 -7.44 -3.58
C ALA A 219 -2.90 -7.10 -2.20
N MET A 220 -1.59 -6.88 -2.14
CA MET A 220 -0.92 -6.43 -0.91
C MET A 220 -1.44 -5.08 -0.43
N MET A 221 -1.65 -4.13 -1.35
CA MET A 221 -2.16 -2.80 -1.01
C MET A 221 -3.60 -2.85 -0.52
N VAL A 222 -4.46 -3.67 -1.13
CA VAL A 222 -5.82 -3.92 -0.63
C VAL A 222 -5.75 -4.53 0.78
N GLY A 223 -4.87 -5.52 0.98
CA GLY A 223 -4.60 -6.09 2.30
C GLY A 223 -4.23 -5.01 3.33
N ALA A 224 -3.31 -4.11 2.98
CA ALA A 224 -2.91 -3.03 3.86
C ALA A 224 -4.07 -2.09 4.23
N LEU A 225 -4.95 -1.76 3.29
CA LEU A 225 -6.16 -0.96 3.58
C LEU A 225 -7.11 -1.70 4.54
N VAL A 226 -7.26 -3.02 4.38
CA VAL A 226 -8.04 -3.85 5.30
C VAL A 226 -7.42 -3.85 6.70
N GLY A 227 -6.10 -4.01 6.79
CA GLY A 227 -5.37 -3.94 8.06
C GLY A 227 -5.52 -2.58 8.75
N LEU A 228 -5.51 -1.49 7.97
CA LEU A 228 -5.67 -0.13 8.50
C LEU A 228 -7.10 0.15 9.00
N LEU A 229 -8.12 -0.42 8.34
CA LEU A 229 -9.53 -0.30 8.72
C LEU A 229 -9.91 -1.17 9.93
N LEU A 230 -9.43 -2.40 9.95
CA LEU A 230 -9.90 -3.44 10.88
C LEU A 230 -8.91 -3.77 12.00
N GLY A 231 -7.67 -3.28 11.94
CA GLY A 231 -6.67 -3.54 12.97
C GLY A 231 -6.88 -2.74 14.25
N GLY A 232 -6.45 -3.33 15.37
CA GLY A 232 -6.42 -2.73 16.70
C GLY A 232 -7.80 -2.47 17.31
N PRO A 233 -8.31 -1.22 17.33
CA PRO A 233 -9.56 -0.87 18.01
C PRO A 233 -10.81 -1.60 17.50
N ALA A 234 -10.86 -1.96 16.21
CA ALA A 234 -12.01 -2.66 15.63
C ALA A 234 -12.11 -4.13 16.08
N LEU A 235 -10.99 -4.79 16.39
CA LEU A 235 -10.99 -6.13 16.99
C LEU A 235 -11.36 -6.09 18.47
N ALA A 236 -10.96 -5.03 19.19
CA ALA A 236 -11.27 -4.86 20.61
C ALA A 236 -12.77 -4.59 20.87
N GLY A 237 -13.50 -4.05 19.90
CA GLY A 237 -14.96 -3.86 19.99
C GLY A 237 -15.81 -5.09 19.62
N LEU A 238 -15.18 -6.18 19.13
CA LEU A 238 -15.83 -7.44 18.77
C LEU A 238 -15.61 -8.56 19.82
N ALA A 239 -14.82 -8.28 20.85
CA ALA A 239 -14.52 -9.17 21.99
C ALA A 239 -15.24 -8.70 23.25
#